data_AF-A0A3L9YCF6-F1
#
_entry.id   AF-A0A3L9YCF6-F1
#
_cell.length_a   1.000
_cell.length_b   1.000
_cell.length_c   1.000
_cell.angle_alpha   90.00
_cell.angle_beta   90.00
_cell.angle_gamma   90.00
#
_symmetry.space_group_name_H-M   'P 1'
#
loop_
_entity.id
_entity.type
_entity.pdbx_description
1 polymer ?
#
loop_
_entity_poly.entity_id
_entity_poly.type
_entity_poly.pdbx_seq_one_letter_code
_entity_poly.pdbx_strand_id
1 'polypeptide(L)'
;MKTLKILTLAFLTLMSVSCSKNDDTDNTPVQEDPVELTTADLLVSGKWFVNGISGTSLDSCEQQTYFHFIDSNTLIVESFGLNGGVCESNTLNTYDYSLANPLINIQNGATSVLFEIEFISETQLVLSTDSGGGTATYNLVK
;
A
#
# COMPACT_ATOMS: atom_id res chain seq x y z
N MET A 1 -49.75 26.11 -13.67
CA MET A 1 -49.44 26.00 -12.23
C MET A 1 -48.13 25.22 -12.13
N LYS A 2 -46.97 25.69 -11.67
CA LYS A 2 -46.51 26.85 -10.90
C LYS A 2 -45.06 27.12 -11.38
N THR A 3 -44.74 28.23 -12.04
CA THR A 3 -43.94 29.35 -11.49
C THR A 3 -43.12 29.06 -10.22
N LEU A 4 -41.79 29.09 -10.33
CA LEU A 4 -40.85 29.76 -9.41
C LEU A 4 -39.48 29.82 -10.12
N LYS A 5 -39.14 30.91 -10.80
CA LYS A 5 -38.44 32.12 -10.31
C LYS A 5 -36.93 31.93 -10.09
N ILE A 6 -36.21 32.41 -11.10
CA ILE A 6 -34.84 32.93 -11.11
C ILE A 6 -34.61 33.79 -9.86
N LEU A 7 -33.50 33.57 -9.14
CA LEU A 7 -32.83 34.64 -8.39
C LEU A 7 -31.31 34.49 -8.47
N THR A 8 -30.74 35.46 -9.15
CA THR A 8 -29.35 35.89 -9.25
C THR A 8 -28.72 36.11 -7.88
N LEU A 9 -27.48 35.66 -7.68
CA LEU A 9 -26.54 36.41 -6.83
C LEU A 9 -25.11 36.23 -7.33
N ALA A 10 -24.70 37.18 -8.17
CA ALA A 10 -23.31 37.49 -8.40
C ALA A 10 -22.72 38.01 -7.08
N PHE A 11 -21.69 37.34 -6.56
CA PHE A 11 -20.86 37.94 -5.52
C PHE A 11 -19.57 38.46 -6.13
N LEU A 12 -19.49 39.78 -6.01
CA LEU A 12 -18.54 40.74 -6.49
C LEU A 12 -17.09 40.38 -6.08
N THR A 13 -16.19 40.57 -7.03
CA THR A 13 -14.76 40.72 -6.84
C THR A 13 -14.41 41.90 -5.93
N LEU A 14 -13.14 41.92 -5.53
CA LEU A 14 -12.35 42.99 -4.90
C LEU A 14 -12.19 42.83 -3.38
N MET A 15 -10.96 42.50 -2.97
CA MET A 15 -10.05 43.48 -2.36
C MET A 15 -8.64 42.88 -2.27
N SER A 16 -7.78 43.27 -3.22
CA SER A 16 -6.34 43.24 -3.07
C SER A 16 -5.93 44.23 -1.98
N VAL A 17 -5.70 43.74 -0.77
CA VAL A 17 -5.01 44.49 0.29
C VAL A 17 -3.51 44.25 0.18
N SER A 18 -2.84 45.22 -0.42
CA SER A 18 -1.40 45.45 -0.25
C SER A 18 -1.20 45.95 1.18
N CYS A 19 -0.80 45.05 2.09
CA CYS A 19 -0.39 45.44 3.43
C CYS A 19 1.12 45.71 3.46
N SER A 20 1.38 47.00 3.64
CA SER A 20 2.63 47.62 4.04
C SER A 20 3.31 46.90 5.21
N LYS A 21 4.59 46.58 5.00
CA LYS A 21 5.74 46.73 5.89
C LYS A 21 5.49 46.97 7.41
N ASN A 22 6.13 46.07 8.17
CA ASN A 22 6.77 46.16 9.49
C ASN A 22 6.04 45.69 10.77
N ASP A 23 6.78 44.79 11.43
CA ASP A 23 6.91 44.42 12.85
C ASP A 23 5.96 43.39 13.49
N ASP A 24 6.64 42.32 13.95
CA ASP A 24 6.36 41.43 15.07
C ASP A 24 5.09 40.57 15.02
N THR A 25 5.28 39.32 14.60
CA THR A 25 5.32 38.13 15.47
C THR A 25 5.28 36.91 14.55
N ASP A 26 6.35 36.11 14.55
CA ASP A 26 6.40 34.79 13.90
C ASP A 26 5.35 33.86 14.54
N ASN A 27 4.13 33.95 14.03
CA ASN A 27 3.08 32.94 14.17
C ASN A 27 2.61 32.58 12.76
N THR A 28 3.57 32.20 11.92
CA THR A 28 3.26 31.46 10.70
C THR A 28 2.60 30.16 11.15
N PRO A 29 1.34 29.87 10.74
CA PRO A 29 0.83 28.53 10.95
C PRO A 29 1.79 27.59 10.23
N VAL A 30 2.41 26.68 10.98
CA VAL A 30 3.21 25.61 10.41
C VAL A 30 2.23 24.85 9.53
N GLN A 31 2.30 25.11 8.23
CA GLN A 31 1.66 24.27 7.23
C GLN A 31 2.42 22.95 7.33
N GLU A 32 1.86 21.99 8.07
CA GLU A 32 2.40 20.64 8.10
C GLU A 32 2.32 20.13 6.66
N ASP A 33 3.47 20.07 6.00
CA ASP A 33 3.57 19.43 4.70
C ASP A 33 3.07 17.98 4.85
N PRO A 34 2.29 17.45 3.89
CA PRO A 34 1.84 16.06 3.94
C PRO A 34 3.07 15.15 4.11
N VAL A 35 3.07 14.31 5.15
CA VAL A 35 4.12 13.30 5.33
C VAL A 35 3.98 12.27 4.21
N GLU A 36 4.88 12.34 3.22
CA GLU A 36 4.97 11.34 2.16
C GLU A 36 5.55 10.04 2.73
N LEU A 37 4.75 8.97 2.73
CA LEU A 37 5.16 7.67 3.25
C LEU A 37 6.20 7.02 2.34
N THR A 38 7.26 6.47 2.93
CA THR A 38 8.27 5.72 2.17
C THR A 38 7.78 4.31 1.83
N THR A 39 8.43 3.63 0.88
CA THR A 39 8.19 2.19 0.59
C THR A 39 8.25 1.33 1.86
N ALA A 40 9.19 1.61 2.76
CA ALA A 40 9.33 0.87 4.02
C ALA A 40 8.11 1.10 4.92
N ASP A 41 7.66 2.35 5.05
CA ASP A 41 6.46 2.70 5.85
C ASP A 41 5.21 2.04 5.28
N LEU A 42 5.07 2.03 3.95
CA LEU A 42 3.96 1.39 3.27
C LEU A 42 3.95 -0.13 3.48
N LEU A 43 5.11 -0.80 3.39
CA LEU A 43 5.20 -2.25 3.59
C LEU A 43 4.75 -2.68 4.99
N VAL A 44 5.17 -1.95 6.04
CA VAL A 44 4.88 -2.30 7.43
C VAL A 44 3.53 -1.79 7.95
N SER A 45 2.75 -1.10 7.11
CA SER A 45 1.48 -0.51 7.52
C SER A 45 0.30 -1.51 7.66
N GLY A 46 0.54 -2.80 7.44
CA GLY A 46 -0.46 -3.85 7.69
C GLY A 46 -0.22 -5.16 6.95
N LYS A 47 -1.27 -5.99 6.89
CA LYS A 47 -1.28 -7.24 6.13
C LYS A 47 -1.58 -6.99 4.66
N TRP A 48 -0.85 -7.65 3.79
CA TRP A 48 -1.02 -7.65 2.34
C TRP A 48 -1.58 -9.00 1.91
N PHE A 49 -2.89 -9.06 1.62
CA PHE A 49 -3.59 -10.25 1.16
C PHE A 49 -3.37 -10.47 -0.33
N VAL A 50 -3.13 -11.71 -0.72
CA VAL A 50 -2.93 -12.09 -2.12
C VAL A 50 -4.27 -12.01 -2.84
N ASN A 51 -4.39 -11.07 -3.77
CA ASN A 51 -5.56 -10.91 -4.62
C ASN A 51 -5.42 -11.67 -5.95
N GLY A 52 -4.19 -11.87 -6.43
CA GLY A 52 -3.94 -12.63 -7.65
C GLY A 52 -2.47 -12.93 -7.91
N ILE A 53 -2.22 -14.01 -8.64
CA ILE A 53 -0.89 -14.40 -9.13
C ILE A 53 -0.98 -14.62 -10.64
N SER A 54 -0.09 -14.01 -11.41
CA SER A 54 -0.10 -14.16 -12.87
C SER A 54 -0.08 -15.62 -13.30
N GLY A 55 -0.99 -16.01 -14.19
CA GLY A 55 -1.08 -17.38 -14.72
C GLY A 55 -1.71 -18.41 -13.76
N THR A 56 -2.16 -17.99 -12.57
CA THR A 56 -2.80 -18.87 -11.58
C THR A 56 -4.16 -18.29 -11.17
N SER A 57 -5.19 -19.14 -11.15
CA SER A 57 -6.48 -18.79 -10.53
C SER A 57 -6.44 -19.14 -9.04
N LEU A 58 -6.80 -18.18 -8.19
CA LEU A 58 -6.91 -18.39 -6.75
C LEU A 58 -8.37 -18.61 -6.35
N ASP A 59 -8.61 -19.51 -5.41
CA ASP A 59 -9.90 -19.63 -4.74
C ASP A 59 -10.08 -18.61 -3.59
N SER A 60 -11.28 -18.57 -3.01
CA SER A 60 -11.60 -17.62 -1.92
C SER A 60 -10.86 -17.88 -0.61
N CYS A 61 -10.36 -19.09 -0.37
CA CYS A 61 -9.54 -19.40 0.78
C CYS A 61 -8.10 -18.97 0.53
N GLU A 62 -7.55 -19.26 -0.65
CA GLU A 62 -6.20 -18.87 -1.05
C GLU A 62 -6.03 -17.35 -1.03
N GLN A 63 -7.08 -16.58 -1.36
CA GLN A 63 -7.09 -15.11 -1.25
C GLN A 63 -6.96 -14.57 0.18
N GLN A 64 -7.12 -15.42 1.20
CA GLN A 64 -6.86 -15.05 2.60
C GLN A 64 -5.36 -15.18 2.96
N THR A 65 -4.55 -15.75 2.07
CA THR A 65 -3.09 -15.76 2.20
C THR A 65 -2.56 -14.35 2.28
N TYR A 66 -1.68 -14.06 3.24
CA TYR A 66 -1.14 -12.71 3.42
C TYR A 66 0.34 -12.67 3.72
N PHE A 67 0.93 -11.52 3.40
CA PHE A 67 2.29 -11.11 3.74
C PHE A 67 2.19 -9.99 4.77
N HIS A 68 2.86 -10.11 5.90
CA HIS A 68 2.85 -9.12 6.97
C HIS A 68 4.28 -8.76 7.35
N PHE A 69 4.75 -7.63 6.83
CA PHE A 69 6.04 -7.05 7.19
C PHE A 69 5.88 -6.40 8.56
N ILE A 70 6.40 -7.03 9.61
CA ILE A 70 6.20 -6.60 11.01
C ILE A 70 7.06 -5.38 11.33
N ASP A 71 8.29 -5.40 10.84
CA ASP A 71 9.30 -4.37 11.03
C ASP A 71 10.28 -4.43 9.86
N SER A 72 11.44 -3.77 9.96
CA SER A 72 12.44 -3.69 8.89
C SER A 72 13.07 -5.01 8.45
N ASN A 73 12.95 -6.10 9.22
CA ASN A 73 13.60 -7.37 8.91
C ASN A 73 12.71 -8.61 9.06
N THR A 74 11.52 -8.49 9.64
CA THR A 74 10.65 -9.63 9.93
C THR A 74 9.42 -9.65 9.02
N LEU A 75 9.24 -10.75 8.28
CA LEU A 75 8.07 -11.01 7.45
C LEU A 75 7.34 -12.26 7.95
N ILE A 76 6.03 -12.15 8.17
CA ILE A 76 5.15 -13.30 8.38
C ILE A 76 4.37 -13.59 7.10
N VAL A 77 4.36 -14.85 6.68
CA VAL A 77 3.47 -15.32 5.61
C VAL A 77 2.59 -16.43 6.16
N GLU A 78 1.28 -16.23 6.07
CA GLU A 78 0.30 -17.26 6.40
C GLU A 78 -0.45 -17.63 5.13
N SER A 79 -0.44 -18.91 4.78
CA SER A 79 -1.17 -19.44 3.62
C SER A 79 -2.42 -20.17 4.05
N PHE A 80 -3.49 -19.96 3.29
CA PHE A 80 -4.79 -20.57 3.52
C PHE A 80 -5.19 -21.43 2.33
N GLY A 81 -5.98 -22.46 2.59
CA GLY A 81 -6.54 -23.33 1.55
C GLY A 81 -7.85 -23.94 1.96
N LEU A 82 -8.56 -24.50 0.98
CA LEU A 82 -9.82 -25.19 1.19
C LEU A 82 -9.57 -26.66 1.59
N ASN A 83 -9.92 -27.03 2.81
CA ASN A 83 -9.91 -28.43 3.25
C ASN A 83 -11.31 -28.85 3.72
N GLY A 84 -11.87 -29.86 3.07
CA GLY A 84 -13.20 -30.38 3.42
C GLY A 84 -14.33 -29.34 3.33
N GLY A 85 -14.17 -28.29 2.52
CA GLY A 85 -15.15 -27.20 2.40
C GLY A 85 -14.98 -26.04 3.40
N VAL A 86 -13.93 -26.07 4.22
CA VAL A 86 -13.60 -25.02 5.19
C VAL A 86 -12.28 -24.36 4.80
N CYS A 87 -12.20 -23.02 4.90
CA CYS A 87 -10.93 -22.32 4.77
C CYS A 87 -10.12 -22.49 6.04
N GLU A 88 -8.93 -23.06 5.93
CA GLU A 88 -8.02 -23.27 7.05
C GLU A 88 -6.61 -22.76 6.72
N SER A 89 -5.86 -22.40 7.77
CA SER A 89 -4.44 -22.08 7.65
C SER A 89 -3.68 -23.37 7.34
N ASN A 90 -3.04 -23.41 6.18
CA ASN A 90 -2.14 -24.48 5.79
C ASN A 90 -0.79 -24.35 6.51
N THR A 91 -0.23 -23.13 6.50
CA THR A 91 1.11 -22.88 7.01
C THR A 91 1.24 -21.45 7.50
N LEU A 92 1.94 -21.25 8.62
CA LEU A 92 2.38 -19.95 9.12
C LEU A 92 3.91 -19.96 9.24
N ASN A 93 4.59 -19.15 8.44
CA ASN A 93 6.03 -19.03 8.44
C ASN A 93 6.47 -17.62 8.82
N THR A 94 7.61 -17.53 9.51
CA THR A 94 8.32 -16.28 9.75
C THR A 94 9.64 -16.33 8.97
N TYR A 95 9.92 -15.27 8.23
CA TYR A 95 11.11 -15.12 7.41
C TYR A 95 11.85 -13.84 7.81
N ASP A 96 13.18 -13.91 7.71
CA ASP A 96 13.98 -12.69 7.64
C ASP A 96 13.87 -12.11 6.23
N TYR A 97 13.75 -10.80 6.11
CA TYR A 97 13.81 -10.10 4.83
C TYR A 97 14.69 -8.87 4.89
N SER A 98 15.11 -8.38 3.72
CA SER A 98 15.82 -7.11 3.59
C SER A 98 15.26 -6.31 2.41
N LEU A 99 15.08 -5.00 2.61
CA LEU A 99 14.65 -4.07 1.58
C LEU A 99 15.86 -3.31 1.02
N ALA A 100 16.10 -3.46 -0.28
CA ALA A 100 17.04 -2.68 -1.08
C ALA A 100 16.27 -2.11 -2.27
N ASN A 101 15.43 -1.09 -2.00
CA ASN A 101 14.43 -0.55 -2.93
C ASN A 101 14.94 -0.44 -4.39
N PRO A 102 14.24 -1.02 -5.38
CA PRO A 102 12.90 -1.62 -5.30
C PRO A 102 12.88 -3.11 -4.91
N LEU A 103 13.98 -3.69 -4.42
CA LEU A 103 14.09 -5.13 -4.20
C LEU A 103 13.77 -5.55 -2.76
N ILE A 104 13.02 -6.63 -2.61
CA ILE A 104 12.79 -7.36 -1.36
C ILE A 104 13.46 -8.72 -1.47
N ASN A 105 14.44 -8.99 -0.62
CA ASN A 105 15.04 -10.32 -0.52
C ASN A 105 14.50 -11.03 0.72
N ILE A 106 13.82 -12.16 0.53
CA ILE A 106 13.25 -12.98 1.60
C ILE A 106 14.14 -14.21 1.80
N GLN A 107 14.65 -14.41 3.01
CA GLN A 107 15.55 -15.50 3.38
C GLN A 107 14.76 -16.68 3.95
N ASN A 108 15.10 -17.89 3.52
CA ASN A 108 14.61 -19.14 4.08
C ASN A 108 15.78 -20.12 4.29
N GLY A 109 16.46 -19.98 5.42
CA GLY A 109 17.66 -20.76 5.71
C GLY A 109 18.82 -20.42 4.78
N ALA A 110 19.20 -21.36 3.91
CA ALA A 110 20.30 -21.18 2.96
C ALA A 110 19.86 -20.70 1.57
N THR A 111 18.55 -20.57 1.35
CA THR A 111 17.98 -20.08 0.09
C THR A 111 17.34 -18.72 0.30
N SER A 112 17.26 -17.93 -0.77
CA SER A 112 16.52 -16.69 -0.76
C SER A 112 15.70 -16.51 -2.04
N VAL A 113 14.64 -15.73 -1.95
CA VAL A 113 13.80 -15.33 -3.07
C VAL A 113 13.86 -13.81 -3.18
N LEU A 114 14.13 -13.32 -4.39
CA LEU A 114 14.21 -11.90 -4.67
C LEU A 114 12.94 -11.44 -5.39
N PHE A 115 12.19 -10.54 -4.77
CA PHE A 115 11.07 -9.85 -5.38
C PHE A 115 11.47 -8.43 -5.77
N GLU A 116 10.95 -7.95 -6.89
CA GLU A 116 10.97 -6.55 -7.28
C GLU A 116 9.60 -5.92 -6.98
N ILE A 117 9.61 -4.75 -6.34
CA ILE A 117 8.41 -3.94 -6.10
C ILE A 117 8.13 -3.15 -7.38
N GLU A 118 7.15 -3.59 -8.15
CA GLU A 118 6.70 -2.88 -9.35
C GLU A 118 5.84 -1.66 -8.98
N PHE A 119 5.05 -1.80 -7.91
CA PHE A 119 4.19 -0.74 -7.42
C PHE A 119 3.85 -0.94 -5.94
N ILE A 120 3.78 0.15 -5.18
CA ILE A 120 3.25 0.14 -3.81
C ILE A 120 2.49 1.44 -3.54
N SER A 121 1.35 1.32 -2.87
CA SER A 121 0.53 2.42 -2.37
C SER A 121 -0.02 2.08 -0.98
N GLU A 122 -0.97 2.86 -0.46
CA GLU A 122 -1.64 2.51 0.79
C GLU A 122 -2.50 1.24 0.70
N THR A 123 -3.00 0.89 -0.48
CA THR A 123 -4.01 -0.18 -0.66
C THR A 123 -3.56 -1.31 -1.58
N GLN A 124 -2.48 -1.12 -2.33
CA GLN A 124 -2.01 -2.10 -3.31
C GLN A 124 -0.50 -2.27 -3.24
N LEU A 125 -0.06 -3.52 -3.38
CA LEU A 125 1.33 -3.90 -3.55
C LEU A 125 1.43 -4.87 -4.73
N VAL A 126 2.32 -4.57 -5.67
CA VAL A 126 2.60 -5.44 -6.82
C VAL A 126 4.06 -5.86 -6.75
N LEU A 127 4.27 -7.17 -6.65
CA LEU A 127 5.60 -7.78 -6.59
C LEU A 127 5.81 -8.66 -7.81
N SER A 128 7.00 -8.67 -8.38
CA SER A 128 7.39 -9.66 -9.38
C SER A 128 8.65 -10.42 -8.99
N THR A 129 8.75 -11.67 -9.47
CA THR A 129 9.93 -12.53 -9.27
C THR A 129 10.18 -13.32 -10.54
N ASP A 130 11.45 -13.51 -10.90
CA ASP A 130 11.85 -14.45 -11.95
C ASP A 130 12.06 -15.83 -11.32
N SER A 131 11.38 -16.85 -11.84
CA SER A 131 11.50 -18.21 -11.36
C SER A 131 11.93 -19.17 -12.47
N GLY A 132 13.01 -18.86 -13.20
CA GLY A 132 13.73 -19.79 -14.09
C GLY A 132 12.93 -20.39 -15.26
N GLY A 133 11.65 -20.07 -15.35
CA GLY A 133 10.66 -20.48 -16.34
C GLY A 133 9.69 -19.34 -16.69
N GLY A 134 9.97 -18.12 -16.23
CA GLY A 134 9.18 -16.92 -16.48
C GLY A 134 9.09 -16.01 -15.25
N THR A 135 8.49 -14.85 -15.46
CA THR A 135 8.16 -13.89 -14.39
C THR A 135 6.79 -14.21 -13.81
N ALA A 136 6.71 -14.30 -12.48
CA ALA A 136 5.46 -14.34 -11.74
C ALA A 136 5.19 -12.98 -11.09
N THR A 137 3.99 -12.44 -11.26
CA THR A 137 3.54 -11.19 -10.64
C THR A 137 2.46 -11.48 -9.60
N TYR A 138 2.67 -10.99 -8.38
CA TYR A 138 1.76 -11.07 -7.25
C TYR A 138 1.08 -9.72 -7.08
N ASN A 139 -0.24 -9.72 -7.10
CA ASN A 139 -1.07 -8.57 -6.79
C ASN A 139 -1.60 -8.74 -5.37
N LEU A 140 -1.18 -7.87 -4.47
CA LEU A 140 -1.60 -7.89 -3.07
C LEU A 140 -2.38 -6.61 -2.73
N VAL A 141 -3.31 -6.75 -1.79
CA VAL A 141 -4.22 -5.68 -1.32
C VAL A 141 -4.31 -5.70 0.21
N LYS A 142 -4.76 -4.61 0.81
CA LYS A 142 -5.07 -4.57 2.26
C LYS A 142 -6.55 -4.82 2.55
#